data_AF-A0A9Q8L7W1-F1
#
_entry.id   AF-A0A9Q8L7W1-F1
#
_cell.length_a   1.000
_cell.length_b   1.000
_cell.length_c   1.000
_cell.angle_alpha   90.00
_cell.angle_beta   90.00
_cell.angle_gamma   90.00
#
_symmetry.space_group_name_H-M   'P 1'
#
loop_
_entity.id
_entity.type
_entity.pdbx_description
1 polymer ?
#
loop_
_entity_poly.entity_id
_entity_poly.type
_entity_poly.pdbx_seq_one_letter_code
_entity_poly.pdbx_strand_id
1 'polypeptide(L)'
;MSTFGSPGGRNAFSKPIPPERGSFPLDHEAECQPIMKDYLQCLRSHRGVNEDACRQLSKNYLQCRMERNLMAPDSMKNLGFQEAPDAAKTTEAKTNSWKEGPDATKNGKETK
;
A
#
# COMPACT_ATOMS: atom_id res chain seq x y z
N MET A 1 49.72 -36.99 21.07
CA MET A 1 49.15 -37.34 19.76
C MET A 1 47.71 -36.88 19.77
N SER A 2 47.40 -35.87 18.96
CA SER A 2 46.13 -35.15 18.93
C SER A 2 45.02 -35.97 18.27
N THR A 3 43.82 -36.05 18.85
CA THR A 3 42.54 -36.00 18.10
C THR A 3 41.38 -35.82 19.09
N PHE A 4 41.14 -34.58 19.48
CA PHE A 4 39.91 -34.14 20.15
C PHE A 4 39.29 -33.09 19.23
N GLY A 5 38.58 -33.57 18.21
CA GLY A 5 38.09 -32.72 17.13
C GLY A 5 37.10 -33.46 16.24
N SER A 6 35.90 -33.73 16.76
CA SER A 6 34.73 -33.95 15.91
C SER A 6 33.42 -33.79 16.69
N PRO A 7 32.82 -32.60 16.77
CA PRO A 7 31.42 -32.47 17.11
C PRO A 7 30.61 -32.58 15.81
N GLY A 8 30.47 -33.80 15.29
CA GLY A 8 29.55 -34.15 14.21
C GLY A 8 28.10 -34.25 14.70
N GLY A 9 27.62 -33.25 15.45
CA GLY A 9 26.22 -33.11 15.82
C GLY A 9 25.44 -32.69 14.59
N ARG A 10 24.77 -33.66 13.96
CA ARG A 10 23.87 -33.45 12.82
C ARG A 10 22.79 -32.47 13.25
N ASN A 11 22.92 -31.20 12.88
CA ASN A 11 21.78 -30.30 12.82
C ASN A 11 20.85 -30.90 11.79
N ALA A 12 19.80 -31.59 12.25
CA ALA A 12 18.73 -32.03 11.39
C ALA A 12 18.29 -30.80 10.60
N PHE A 13 18.51 -30.84 9.28
CA PHE A 13 17.95 -29.89 8.33
C PHE A 13 16.45 -30.17 8.30
N SER A 14 15.75 -29.86 9.37
CA SER A 14 14.33 -29.58 9.30
C SER A 14 14.24 -28.34 8.45
N LYS A 15 13.66 -28.49 7.25
CA LYS A 15 13.16 -27.33 6.53
C LYS A 15 12.33 -26.56 7.56
N PRO A 16 12.70 -25.31 7.90
CA PRO A 16 11.93 -24.56 8.88
C PRO A 16 10.50 -24.57 8.36
N ILE A 17 9.58 -25.15 9.14
CA ILE A 17 8.16 -25.13 8.82
C ILE A 17 7.80 -23.64 8.85
N PRO A 18 7.52 -22.99 7.71
CA PRO A 18 7.18 -21.58 7.73
C PRO A 18 5.76 -21.49 8.27
N PRO A 19 5.56 -20.88 9.45
CA PRO A 19 4.68 -19.72 9.47
C PRO A 19 4.94 -18.82 10.69
N GLU A 20 5.52 -17.63 10.52
CA GLU A 20 5.73 -16.73 11.68
C GLU A 20 5.85 -15.25 11.31
N ARG A 21 5.99 -14.91 10.01
CA ARG A 21 5.93 -13.53 9.51
C ARG A 21 5.39 -13.52 8.08
N GLY A 22 4.10 -13.86 7.94
CA GLY A 22 3.36 -13.44 6.75
C GLY A 22 3.67 -11.97 6.47
N SER A 23 3.79 -11.61 5.19
CA SER A 23 3.92 -10.23 4.69
C SER A 23 3.33 -9.26 5.71
N PHE A 24 4.20 -8.50 6.36
CA PHE A 24 3.91 -7.68 7.53
C PHE A 24 2.47 -7.12 7.45
N PRO A 25 1.65 -7.18 8.52
CA PRO A 25 0.25 -6.76 8.52
C PRO A 25 -0.03 -5.26 8.19
N LEU A 26 0.91 -4.55 7.55
CA LEU A 26 0.69 -3.31 6.80
C LEU A 26 0.46 -3.55 5.29
N ASP A 27 0.65 -4.76 4.78
CA ASP A 27 0.53 -5.10 3.35
C ASP A 27 -0.70 -5.98 3.13
N HIS A 28 -1.84 -5.58 3.72
CA HIS A 28 -2.99 -6.47 3.86
C HIS A 28 -3.57 -6.92 2.51
N GLU A 29 -3.50 -6.10 1.45
CA GLU A 29 -4.08 -6.44 0.14
C GLU A 29 -3.35 -5.79 -1.04
N ALA A 30 -2.13 -5.27 -0.83
CA ALA A 30 -1.36 -4.56 -1.86
C ALA A 30 -2.16 -3.41 -2.55
N GLU A 31 -3.08 -2.75 -1.83
CA GLU A 31 -4.04 -1.79 -2.41
C GLU A 31 -3.36 -0.59 -3.10
N CYS A 32 -2.23 -0.13 -2.56
CA CYS A 32 -1.45 0.98 -3.10
C CYS A 32 -0.28 0.53 -4.00
N GLN A 33 -0.16 -0.78 -4.27
CA GLN A 33 0.87 -1.35 -5.13
C GLN A 33 0.86 -0.84 -6.59
N PRO A 34 -0.28 -0.54 -7.26
CA PRO A 34 -0.23 -0.01 -8.62
C PRO A 34 0.53 1.33 -8.68
N ILE A 35 0.22 2.25 -7.76
CA ILE A 35 0.88 3.57 -7.68
C ILE A 35 2.36 3.42 -7.34
N MET A 36 2.72 2.45 -6.47
CA MET A 36 4.11 2.12 -6.18
C MET A 36 4.87 1.66 -7.41
N LYS A 37 4.28 0.79 -8.24
CA LYS A 37 4.91 0.29 -9.48
C LYS A 37 5.16 1.43 -10.45
N ASP A 38 4.21 2.35 -10.60
CA ASP A 38 4.35 3.53 -11.46
C ASP A 38 5.46 4.46 -10.95
N TYR A 39 5.52 4.70 -9.64
CA TYR A 39 6.61 5.47 -9.04
C TYR A 39 7.99 4.84 -9.28
N LEU A 40 8.12 3.52 -9.07
CA LEU A 40 9.36 2.79 -9.33
C LEU A 40 9.71 2.74 -10.83
N GLN A 41 8.72 2.72 -11.70
CA GLN A 41 8.93 2.84 -13.14
C GLN A 41 9.44 4.23 -13.51
N CYS A 42 8.86 5.28 -12.92
CA CYS A 42 9.32 6.66 -13.09
C CYS A 42 10.77 6.83 -12.64
N LEU A 43 11.13 6.35 -11.45
CA LEU A 43 12.53 6.41 -11.00
C LEU A 43 13.46 5.66 -11.96
N ARG A 44 13.05 4.51 -12.49
CA ARG A 44 13.87 3.75 -13.46
C ARG A 44 14.03 4.50 -14.79
N SER A 45 13.00 5.20 -15.29
CA SER A 45 13.11 5.98 -16.53
C SER A 45 14.02 7.19 -16.36
N HIS A 46 14.01 7.82 -15.19
CA HIS A 46 14.81 9.01 -14.88
C HIS A 46 16.17 8.68 -14.23
N ARG A 47 16.67 7.46 -14.39
CA ARG A 47 17.98 7.01 -13.86
C ARG A 47 18.15 7.22 -12.34
N GLY A 48 17.06 7.09 -11.60
CA GLY A 48 17.01 7.30 -10.15
C GLY A 48 16.88 8.75 -9.71
N VAL A 49 16.77 9.69 -10.65
CA VAL A 49 16.48 11.10 -10.33
C VAL A 49 15.00 11.24 -10.04
N ASN A 50 14.68 11.87 -8.91
CA ASN A 50 13.31 12.16 -8.52
C ASN A 50 12.86 13.49 -9.16
N GLU A 51 12.41 13.41 -10.41
CA GLU A 51 11.81 14.54 -11.12
C GLU A 51 10.40 14.86 -10.59
N ASP A 52 9.86 16.04 -10.93
CA ASP A 52 8.56 16.49 -10.44
C ASP A 52 7.42 15.50 -10.75
N ALA A 53 7.49 14.81 -11.90
CA ALA A 53 6.55 13.74 -12.25
C ALA A 53 6.60 12.55 -11.27
N CYS A 54 7.80 12.10 -10.87
CA CYS A 54 7.96 11.04 -9.88
C CYS A 54 7.60 11.52 -8.47
N ARG A 55 7.81 12.80 -8.18
CA ARG A 55 7.39 13.45 -6.94
C ARG A 55 5.87 13.47 -6.79
N GLN A 56 5.12 13.68 -7.87
CA GLN A 56 3.66 13.55 -7.83
C GLN A 56 3.20 12.12 -7.57
N LEU A 57 3.83 11.12 -8.20
CA LEU A 57 3.52 9.70 -7.98
C LEU A 57 3.80 9.26 -6.53
N SER A 58 4.91 9.73 -5.94
CA SER A 58 5.22 9.44 -4.54
C SER A 58 4.26 10.12 -3.55
N LYS A 59 3.79 11.34 -3.85
CA LYS A 59 2.72 12.00 -3.08
C LYS A 59 1.45 11.17 -3.05
N ASN A 60 0.98 10.73 -4.22
CA ASN A 60 -0.24 9.89 -4.34
C ASN A 60 -0.08 8.55 -3.62
N TYR A 61 1.11 7.95 -3.70
CA TYR A 61 1.40 6.69 -3.01
C TYR A 61 1.28 6.83 -1.49
N LEU A 62 1.83 7.90 -0.91
CA LEU A 62 1.75 8.14 0.52
C LEU A 62 0.33 8.51 0.97
N GLN A 63 -0.40 9.27 0.15
CA GLN A 63 -1.82 9.55 0.40
C GLN A 63 -2.65 8.27 0.45
N CYS A 64 -2.49 7.38 -0.52
CA CYS A 64 -3.17 6.08 -0.54
C CYS A 64 -2.91 5.28 0.75
N ARG A 65 -1.66 5.29 1.26
CA ARG A 65 -1.33 4.59 2.51
C ARG A 65 -2.00 5.20 3.73
N MET A 66 -2.15 6.52 3.78
CA MET A 66 -2.86 7.20 4.89
C MET A 66 -4.37 6.94 4.84
N GLU A 67 -4.98 7.01 3.64
CA GLU A 67 -6.43 6.76 3.45
C GLU A 67 -6.83 5.33 3.82
N ARG A 68 -5.95 4.37 3.54
CA ARG A 68 -6.17 2.94 3.84
C ARG A 68 -5.72 2.54 5.24
N ASN A 69 -5.36 3.50 6.09
CA ASN A 69 -4.82 3.27 7.44
C ASN A 69 -3.61 2.31 7.45
N LEU A 70 -2.86 2.24 6.34
CA LEU A 70 -1.60 1.48 6.20
C LEU A 70 -0.40 2.29 6.70
N MET A 71 -0.62 3.55 7.08
CA MET A 71 0.33 4.48 7.68
C MET A 71 -0.42 5.50 8.55
N ALA A 72 0.22 5.99 9.62
CA ALA A 72 -0.35 7.08 10.41
C ALA A 72 -0.55 8.34 9.54
N PRO A 73 -1.66 9.07 9.69
CA PRO A 73 -1.91 10.29 8.95
C PRO A 73 -0.90 11.37 9.37
N ASP A 74 -0.15 11.90 8.41
CA ASP A 74 0.79 13.00 8.60
C ASP A 74 0.54 14.08 7.53
N SER A 75 1.01 15.29 7.79
CA SER A 75 0.93 16.37 6.82
C SER A 75 1.95 16.17 5.69
N MET A 76 1.52 16.42 4.45
CA MET A 76 2.39 16.32 3.27
C MET A 76 3.66 17.18 3.38
N LYS A 77 3.60 18.30 4.11
CA LYS A 77 4.74 19.19 4.37
C LYS A 77 5.83 18.50 5.19
N ASN A 78 5.46 17.72 6.22
CA ASN A 78 6.40 16.95 7.04
C ASN A 78 7.05 15.81 6.26
N LEU A 79 6.34 15.27 5.27
CA LEU A 79 6.81 14.23 4.36
C LEU A 79 7.69 14.77 3.22
N GLY A 80 8.07 16.05 3.26
CA GLY A 80 8.95 16.67 2.25
C GLY A 80 8.23 17.17 0.99
N PHE A 81 6.89 17.17 0.97
CA PHE A 81 6.08 17.75 -0.11
C PHE A 81 5.66 19.16 0.25
N GLN A 82 6.61 20.09 0.09
CA GLN A 82 6.29 21.51 0.04
C GLN A 82 5.86 21.83 -1.39
N GLU A 83 4.60 22.26 -1.54
CA GLU A 83 4.11 22.87 -2.77
C GLU A 83 4.66 24.29 -2.84
N ALA A 84 5.21 24.66 -4.00
CA ALA A 84 5.24 26.07 -4.38
C ALA A 84 3.78 26.56 -4.41
N PRO A 85 3.49 27.83 -4.05
CA PRO A 85 2.15 28.33 -3.75
C PRO A 85 1.10 28.31 -4.89
N ASP A 86 1.33 27.60 -6.00
CA ASP A 86 0.53 27.69 -7.23
C ASP A 86 -0.25 26.41 -7.58
N ALA A 87 -0.14 25.32 -6.80
CA ALA A 87 -0.74 24.01 -7.14
C ALA A 87 -2.03 23.63 -6.37
N ALA A 88 -2.65 24.57 -5.65
CA ALA A 88 -3.81 24.32 -4.79
C ALA A 88 -5.17 24.22 -5.52
N LYS A 89 -5.22 23.68 -6.74
CA LYS A 89 -6.49 23.36 -7.43
C LYS A 89 -6.39 22.01 -8.14
N THR A 90 -7.46 21.21 -8.03
CA THR A 90 -7.66 19.81 -8.49
C THR A 90 -7.06 18.78 -7.51
N THR A 91 -7.80 17.88 -6.86
CA THR A 91 -9.16 17.32 -7.03
C THR A 91 -9.68 16.88 -5.65
N GLU A 92 -10.77 17.47 -5.15
CA GLU A 92 -12.10 16.86 -5.12
C GLU A 92 -12.16 15.43 -4.54
N ALA A 93 -12.42 15.41 -3.23
CA ALA A 93 -13.28 14.48 -2.53
C ALA A 93 -14.17 13.58 -3.41
N LYS A 94 -13.83 12.30 -3.52
CA LYS A 94 -14.84 11.24 -3.69
C LYS A 94 -15.17 10.68 -2.30
N THR A 95 -15.88 11.47 -1.52
CA THR A 95 -16.54 10.99 -0.30
C THR A 95 -17.74 10.15 -0.69
N ASN A 96 -17.62 8.85 -0.51
CA ASN A 96 -18.63 7.91 -0.02
C ASN A 96 -20.08 8.13 -0.48
N SER A 97 -20.51 7.36 -1.48
CA SER A 97 -21.93 6.99 -1.63
C SER A 97 -22.08 5.54 -1.16
N TRP A 98 -22.15 5.37 0.16
CA TRP A 98 -22.81 4.24 0.79
C TRP A 98 -24.05 4.81 1.48
N LYS A 99 -25.20 4.73 0.81
CA LYS A 99 -26.49 4.64 1.47
C LYS A 99 -26.98 3.21 1.31
N GLU A 100 -26.85 2.49 2.41
CA GLU A 100 -27.82 1.56 2.99
C GLU A 100 -28.99 1.09 2.11
N GLY A 101 -28.98 -0.21 1.80
CA GLY A 101 -30.06 -1.10 2.26
C GLY A 101 -31.29 -1.30 1.35
N PRO A 102 -31.96 -2.46 1.48
CA PRO A 102 -32.62 -3.16 0.38
C PRO A 102 -34.14 -2.91 0.31
N ASP A 103 -34.68 -2.66 -0.88
CA ASP A 103 -36.13 -2.78 -1.12
C ASP A 103 -36.41 -4.03 -1.98
N ALA A 104 -36.77 -5.10 -1.29
CA ALA A 104 -37.50 -6.21 -1.87
C ALA A 104 -38.78 -6.38 -1.06
N THR A 105 -39.91 -5.85 -1.52
CA THR A 105 -41.25 -6.30 -1.10
C THR A 105 -42.29 -6.07 -2.22
N LYS A 106 -42.59 -7.18 -2.91
CA LYS A 106 -43.93 -7.74 -3.26
C LYS A 106 -45.09 -6.83 -3.75
N ASN A 107 -45.56 -7.20 -4.95
CA ASN A 107 -46.93 -7.55 -5.38
C ASN A 107 -48.10 -6.53 -5.34
N GLY A 108 -48.85 -6.54 -6.46
CA GLY A 108 -50.24 -6.05 -6.62
C GLY A 108 -50.47 -5.62 -8.07
N LYS A 109 -50.86 -6.50 -9.02
CA LYS A 109 -52.24 -6.93 -9.36
C LYS A 109 -53.24 -5.77 -9.57
N GLU A 110 -53.95 -5.83 -10.72
CA GLU A 110 -55.24 -5.18 -11.03
C GLU A 110 -55.15 -3.66 -11.34
N THR A 111 -55.75 -3.03 -12.36
CA THR A 111 -56.91 -3.29 -13.22
C THR A 111 -56.97 -2.23 -14.35
N LYS A 112 -57.72 -2.57 -15.41
CA LYS A 112 -58.39 -1.73 -16.43
C LYS A 112 -57.78 -1.66 -17.83
#